data_AF-A0A959YE62-F1
#
_entry.id   AF-A0A959YE62-F1
#
_cell.length_a   1.000
_cell.length_b   1.000
_cell.length_c   1.000
_cell.angle_alpha   90.00
_cell.angle_beta   90.00
_cell.angle_gamma   90.00
#
_symmetry.space_group_name_H-M   'P 1'
#
loop_
_entity.id
_entity.type
_entity.pdbx_description
1 polymer ?
#
loop_
_entity_poly.entity_id
_entity_poly.type
_entity_poly.pdbx_seq_one_letter_code
_entity_poly.pdbx_strand_id
1 'polypeptide(L)'
;MTTIQRPIDVTGRTAIMQPYFFPYVGYYQLAAAVERFIFYDDVQFIKGGFIARNKLHVGGRDLLFTVPLSGASPNKRIDEVRIDMGLYPRWRERFLRTIDQNYAKAANFAEGRAVLHEVLELEDDRISTLAARSVRLPMARLGRSVEFLFSSRLDLRTDLKREERLFDICDRLGIRDYIQSQGGTTLYSCERWRQRGLSLRFLKPVTMEYPRPGGALSGLSMLDALLHVPFDRLDPLLDRYELFTN
;
A
#
# COMPACT_ATOMS: atom_id res chain seq x y z
N MET A 1 19.53 29.92 -2.65
CA MET A 1 20.05 28.56 -2.44
C MET A 1 19.51 27.69 -3.55
N THR A 2 20.39 27.29 -4.46
CA THR A 2 20.06 26.60 -5.70
C THR A 2 19.67 25.16 -5.37
N THR A 3 18.39 24.82 -5.52
CA THR A 3 17.91 23.44 -5.39
C THR A 3 18.47 22.65 -6.56
N ILE A 4 19.54 21.89 -6.32
CA ILE A 4 20.04 20.90 -7.26
C ILE A 4 18.97 19.80 -7.34
N GLN A 5 18.04 19.92 -8.29
CA GLN A 5 17.23 18.78 -8.73
C GLN A 5 18.21 17.75 -9.28
N ARG A 6 18.43 16.67 -8.53
CA ARG A 6 19.09 15.48 -9.08
C ARG A 6 18.28 15.05 -10.31
N PRO A 7 18.92 14.71 -11.43
CA PRO A 7 18.22 14.15 -12.57
C PRO A 7 17.44 12.91 -12.08
N ILE A 8 16.13 12.92 -12.30
CA ILE A 8 15.26 11.79 -12.02
C ILE A 8 15.75 10.66 -12.92
N ASP A 9 16.28 9.60 -12.33
CA ASP A 9 16.69 8.42 -13.07
C ASP A 9 15.47 7.87 -13.82
N VAL A 10 15.58 7.81 -15.15
CA VAL A 10 14.47 7.73 -16.12
C VAL A 10 14.07 6.28 -16.41
N THR A 11 14.68 5.30 -15.73
CA THR A 11 14.68 3.89 -16.18
C THR A 11 14.11 2.88 -15.19
N GLY A 12 13.39 3.32 -14.14
CA GLY A 12 12.75 2.42 -13.16
C GLY A 12 11.31 2.02 -13.51
N ARG A 13 10.96 0.76 -13.28
CA ARG A 13 9.56 0.30 -13.21
C ARG A 13 8.84 1.09 -12.14
N THR A 14 7.62 1.51 -12.45
CA THR A 14 6.80 2.29 -11.52
C THR A 14 5.43 1.67 -11.35
N ALA A 15 4.91 1.68 -10.12
CA ALA A 15 3.51 1.41 -9.83
C ALA A 15 2.83 2.64 -9.21
N ILE A 16 1.54 2.80 -9.50
CA ILE A 16 0.70 3.85 -8.92
C ILE A 16 -0.52 3.17 -8.29
N MET A 17 -0.74 3.34 -7.00
CA MET A 17 -1.88 2.75 -6.30
C MET A 17 -2.34 3.61 -5.13
N GLN A 18 -3.64 3.63 -4.84
CA GLN A 18 -4.17 4.31 -3.66
C GLN A 18 -3.52 3.77 -2.38
N PRO A 19 -3.25 4.61 -1.37
CA PRO A 19 -2.70 4.14 -0.10
C PRO A 19 -3.77 3.39 0.69
N TYR A 20 -3.47 2.15 1.07
CA TYR A 20 -4.32 1.29 1.89
C TYR A 20 -3.64 1.04 3.24
N PHE A 21 -4.42 0.96 4.32
CA PHE A 21 -3.88 0.71 5.65
C PHE A 21 -3.65 -0.78 5.86
N PHE A 22 -2.38 -1.17 6.05
CA PHE A 22 -1.87 -2.54 6.05
C PHE A 22 -2.53 -3.41 4.96
N PRO A 23 -2.27 -3.16 3.66
CA PRO A 23 -2.95 -3.85 2.57
C PRO A 23 -2.63 -5.35 2.54
N TYR A 24 -3.33 -6.08 1.69
CA TYR A 24 -3.05 -7.48 1.43
C TYR A 24 -1.67 -7.67 0.78
N VAL A 25 -1.11 -8.88 0.89
CA VAL A 25 0.24 -9.23 0.39
C VAL A 25 0.48 -8.81 -1.07
N GLY A 26 -0.50 -8.99 -1.96
CA GLY A 26 -0.34 -8.63 -3.37
C GLY A 26 -0.06 -7.13 -3.61
N TYR A 27 -0.44 -6.24 -2.69
CA TYR A 27 -0.03 -4.84 -2.72
C TYR A 27 1.48 -4.68 -2.46
N TYR A 28 2.02 -5.47 -1.52
CA TYR A 28 3.44 -5.50 -1.22
C TYR A 28 4.24 -6.16 -2.34
N GLN A 29 3.68 -7.18 -3.01
CA GLN A 29 4.27 -7.75 -4.23
C GLN A 29 4.35 -6.71 -5.34
N LEU A 30 3.29 -5.90 -5.52
CA LEU A 30 3.32 -4.78 -6.45
C LEU A 30 4.39 -3.75 -6.09
N ALA A 31 4.50 -3.39 -4.80
CA ALA A 31 5.52 -2.46 -4.34
C ALA A 31 6.95 -3.03 -4.46
N ALA A 32 7.14 -4.33 -4.26
CA ALA A 32 8.43 -5.01 -4.39
C ALA A 32 8.87 -5.19 -5.85
N ALA A 33 7.92 -5.23 -6.78
CA ALA A 33 8.18 -5.43 -8.21
C ALA A 33 8.69 -4.18 -8.94
N VAL A 34 8.78 -3.04 -8.27
CA VAL A 34 9.05 -1.71 -8.85
C VAL A 34 10.12 -0.97 -8.07
N GLU A 35 10.88 -0.12 -8.77
CA GLU A 35 11.86 0.77 -8.15
C GLU A 35 11.19 2.03 -7.58
N ARG A 36 10.03 2.44 -8.14
CA ARG A 36 9.24 3.58 -7.67
C ARG A 36 7.79 3.19 -7.44
N PHE A 37 7.24 3.60 -6.30
CA PHE A 37 5.83 3.40 -5.95
C PHE A 37 5.19 4.73 -5.56
N ILE A 38 4.12 5.09 -6.28
CA ILE A 38 3.41 6.35 -6.08
C ILE A 38 2.09 6.06 -5.38
N PHE A 39 1.94 6.56 -4.15
CA PHE A 39 0.66 6.58 -3.46
C PHE A 39 -0.27 7.59 -4.14
N TYR A 40 -1.33 7.08 -4.75
CA TYR A 40 -2.32 7.88 -5.48
C TYR A 40 -3.34 8.45 -4.49
N ASP A 41 -2.95 9.49 -3.75
CA ASP A 41 -3.68 10.04 -2.61
C ASP A 41 -4.50 11.29 -2.93
N ASP A 42 -4.29 11.91 -4.09
CA ASP A 42 -5.03 13.07 -4.56
C ASP A 42 -6.31 12.73 -5.35
N VAL A 43 -6.85 11.53 -5.14
CA VAL A 43 -8.13 11.07 -5.69
C VAL A 43 -9.18 10.91 -4.60
N GLN A 44 -10.44 10.76 -5.00
CA GLN A 44 -11.56 10.69 -4.05
C GLN A 44 -11.47 9.51 -3.09
N PHE A 45 -11.79 9.78 -1.83
CA PHE A 45 -11.84 8.78 -0.77
C PHE A 45 -13.01 7.81 -0.97
N ILE A 46 -12.70 6.51 -1.02
CA ILE A 46 -13.72 5.48 -1.17
C ILE A 46 -14.20 5.04 0.22
N LYS A 47 -15.43 5.45 0.59
CA LYS A 47 -16.08 4.97 1.82
C LYS A 47 -16.20 3.45 1.80
N GLY A 48 -15.73 2.81 2.87
CA GLY A 48 -15.71 1.36 2.97
C GLY A 48 -14.61 0.67 2.13
N GLY A 49 -13.74 1.42 1.46
CA GLY A 49 -12.52 0.86 0.88
C GLY A 49 -11.51 0.43 1.95
N PHE A 50 -10.30 0.05 1.51
CA PHE A 50 -9.21 -0.40 2.39
C PHE A 50 -8.26 0.72 2.84
N ILE A 51 -8.58 1.98 2.51
CA ILE A 51 -7.77 3.16 2.86
C ILE A 51 -7.55 3.27 4.37
N ALA A 52 -8.60 3.00 5.17
CA ALA A 52 -8.57 3.16 6.64
C ALA A 52 -8.89 1.89 7.41
N ARG A 53 -9.03 0.75 6.72
CA ARG A 53 -9.45 -0.50 7.36
C ARG A 53 -8.92 -1.71 6.63
N ASN A 54 -8.67 -2.77 7.39
CA ASN A 54 -8.38 -4.08 6.82
C ASN A 54 -8.83 -5.18 7.79
N LYS A 55 -8.59 -6.43 7.40
CA LYS A 55 -9.01 -7.61 8.14
C LYS A 55 -7.82 -8.42 8.63
N LEU A 56 -7.96 -8.91 9.85
CA LEU A 56 -7.15 -9.96 10.43
C LEU A 56 -7.99 -11.23 10.55
N HIS A 57 -7.35 -12.37 10.76
CA HIS A 57 -8.05 -13.61 11.07
C HIS A 57 -7.78 -14.04 12.50
N VAL A 58 -8.79 -13.95 13.35
CA VAL A 58 -8.69 -14.14 14.79
C VAL A 58 -9.73 -15.15 15.24
N GLY A 59 -9.30 -16.22 15.93
CA GLY A 59 -10.20 -17.23 16.49
C GLY A 59 -11.13 -17.89 15.47
N GLY A 60 -10.66 -18.11 14.24
CA GLY A 60 -11.46 -18.70 13.15
C GLY A 60 -12.40 -17.72 12.44
N ARG A 61 -12.32 -16.41 12.72
CA ARG A 61 -13.21 -15.39 12.15
C ARG A 61 -12.45 -14.17 11.64
N ASP A 62 -13.03 -13.50 10.65
CA ASP A 62 -12.53 -12.20 10.18
C ASP A 62 -12.77 -11.13 11.26
N LEU A 63 -11.69 -10.45 11.66
CA LEU A 63 -11.73 -9.26 12.49
C LEU A 63 -11.40 -8.04 11.64
N LEU A 64 -12.40 -7.21 11.36
CA LEU A 64 -12.21 -5.92 10.69
C LEU A 64 -11.70 -4.88 11.70
N PHE A 65 -10.54 -4.29 11.45
CA PHE A 65 -10.04 -3.13 12.19
C PHE A 65 -10.16 -1.88 11.32
N THR A 66 -10.65 -0.78 11.87
CA THR A 66 -10.91 0.48 11.15
C THR A 66 -10.38 1.65 11.96
N VAL A 67 -9.45 2.41 11.40
CA VAL A 67 -8.92 3.65 11.99
C VAL A 67 -10.07 4.66 12.10
N PRO A 68 -10.27 5.32 13.25
CA PRO A 68 -11.32 6.32 13.39
C PRO A 68 -10.98 7.56 12.57
N LEU A 69 -11.93 8.03 11.77
CA LEU A 69 -11.75 9.18 10.86
C LEU A 69 -12.71 10.31 11.22
N SER A 70 -12.26 11.54 11.04
CA SER A 70 -13.08 12.74 11.18
C SER A 70 -13.56 13.24 9.80
N GLY A 71 -14.89 13.34 9.64
CA GLY A 71 -15.50 13.94 8.45
C GLY A 71 -15.14 13.27 7.13
N ALA A 72 -14.95 11.94 7.12
CA ALA A 72 -14.65 11.18 5.91
C ALA A 72 -15.85 11.18 4.94
N SER A 73 -15.61 11.55 3.68
CA SER A 73 -16.63 11.73 2.66
C SER A 73 -16.12 11.34 1.28
N PRO A 74 -16.94 10.77 0.38
CA PRO A 74 -16.55 10.53 -1.02
C PRO A 74 -16.27 11.81 -1.82
N ASN A 75 -16.63 12.98 -1.28
CA ASN A 75 -16.36 14.28 -1.89
C ASN A 75 -14.98 14.84 -1.51
N LYS A 76 -14.25 14.18 -0.60
CA LYS A 76 -12.90 14.57 -0.19
C LYS A 76 -11.87 13.67 -0.84
N ARG A 77 -10.71 14.24 -1.17
CA ARG A 77 -9.54 13.48 -1.59
C ARG A 77 -8.96 12.70 -0.42
N ILE A 78 -8.21 11.62 -0.69
CA ILE A 78 -7.64 10.77 0.37
C ILE A 78 -6.66 11.58 1.25
N ASP A 79 -5.88 12.49 0.67
CA ASP A 79 -4.96 13.40 1.38
C ASP A 79 -5.66 14.47 2.25
N GLU A 80 -6.96 14.67 2.08
CA GLU A 80 -7.79 15.60 2.86
C GLU A 80 -8.50 14.92 4.04
N VAL A 81 -8.58 13.59 4.04
CA VAL A 81 -9.25 12.83 5.09
C VAL A 81 -8.36 12.71 6.32
N ARG A 82 -8.91 13.11 7.47
CA ARG A 82 -8.20 13.16 8.75
C ARG A 82 -8.60 12.04 9.69
N ILE A 83 -7.66 11.61 10.50
CA ILE A 83 -7.85 10.72 11.63
C ILE A 83 -8.58 11.50 12.73
N ASP A 84 -9.54 10.86 13.39
CA ASP A 84 -10.19 11.45 14.57
C ASP A 84 -9.23 11.37 15.76
N MET A 85 -8.55 12.48 16.04
CA MET A 85 -7.56 12.57 17.12
C MET A 85 -8.15 12.46 18.52
N GLY A 86 -9.47 12.65 18.70
CA GLY A 86 -10.15 12.42 19.97
C GLY A 86 -10.38 10.93 20.25
N LEU A 87 -10.62 10.14 19.21
CA LEU A 87 -10.85 8.70 19.31
C LEU A 87 -9.57 7.86 19.11
N TYR A 88 -8.58 8.38 18.39
CA TYR A 88 -7.40 7.63 17.98
C TYR A 88 -6.61 7.01 19.14
N PRO A 89 -6.29 7.71 20.25
CA PRO A 89 -5.50 7.12 21.33
C PRO A 89 -6.14 5.87 21.94
N ARG A 90 -7.45 5.92 22.21
CA ARG A 90 -8.22 4.79 22.76
C ARG A 90 -8.34 3.66 21.75
N TRP A 91 -8.55 3.99 20.47
CA TRP A 91 -8.58 3.00 19.40
C TRP A 91 -7.24 2.29 19.25
N ARG A 92 -6.12 3.04 19.22
CA ARG A 92 -4.75 2.50 19.13
C ARG A 92 -4.46 1.54 20.28
N GLU A 93 -4.77 1.94 21.51
CA GLU A 93 -4.59 1.09 22.69
C GLU A 93 -5.40 -0.21 22.59
N ARG A 94 -6.69 -0.12 22.24
CA ARG A 94 -7.56 -1.29 22.07
C ARG A 94 -7.07 -2.21 20.95
N PHE A 95 -6.62 -1.63 19.83
CA PHE A 95 -6.12 -2.39 18.70
C PHE A 95 -4.84 -3.14 19.06
N LEU A 96 -3.86 -2.47 19.66
CA LEU A 96 -2.62 -3.09 20.14
C LEU A 96 -2.90 -4.23 21.13
N ARG A 97 -3.79 -4.00 22.10
CA ARG A 97 -4.21 -5.04 23.06
C ARG A 97 -4.85 -6.24 22.37
N THR A 98 -5.64 -6.01 21.32
CA THR A 98 -6.25 -7.08 20.52
C THR A 98 -5.18 -7.88 19.80
N ILE A 99 -4.15 -7.24 19.25
CA ILE A 99 -3.01 -7.94 18.65
C ILE A 99 -2.25 -8.74 19.70
N ASP A 100 -1.95 -8.15 20.85
CA ASP A 100 -1.21 -8.81 21.93
C ASP A 100 -1.94 -10.07 22.42
N GLN A 101 -3.26 -10.01 22.59
CA GLN A 101 -4.05 -11.17 23.06
C GLN A 101 -4.13 -12.31 22.04
N ASN A 102 -4.20 -11.99 20.74
CA ASN A 102 -4.47 -12.98 19.70
C ASN A 102 -3.22 -13.51 19.01
N TYR A 103 -2.14 -12.73 19.01
CA TYR A 103 -0.91 -13.04 18.29
C TYR A 103 0.31 -13.21 19.19
N ALA A 104 0.21 -13.11 20.52
CA ALA A 104 1.37 -13.29 21.42
C ALA A 104 2.17 -14.58 21.22
N LYS A 105 1.53 -15.63 20.69
CA LYS A 105 2.18 -16.93 20.38
C LYS A 105 2.58 -17.08 18.91
N ALA A 106 2.37 -16.07 18.08
CA ALA A 106 2.74 -16.12 16.67
C ALA A 106 4.27 -16.09 16.52
N ALA A 107 4.78 -16.81 15.51
CA ALA A 107 6.21 -17.07 15.39
C ALA A 107 7.07 -15.81 15.15
N ASN A 108 6.48 -14.73 14.66
CA ASN A 108 7.16 -13.45 14.45
C ASN A 108 6.53 -12.30 15.27
N PHE A 109 5.87 -12.63 16.39
CA PHE A 109 5.10 -11.65 17.15
C PHE A 109 5.93 -10.43 17.56
N ALA A 110 7.11 -10.63 18.16
CA ALA A 110 7.91 -9.53 18.69
C ALA A 110 8.26 -8.49 17.62
N GLU A 111 8.76 -8.94 16.46
CA GLU A 111 9.17 -8.06 15.37
C GLU A 111 7.95 -7.44 14.66
N GLY A 112 6.94 -8.25 14.32
CA GLY A 112 5.70 -7.77 13.69
C GLY A 112 4.97 -6.76 14.57
N ARG A 113 4.92 -6.98 15.89
CA ARG A 113 4.31 -6.07 16.87
C ARG A 113 5.10 -4.78 17.06
N ALA A 114 6.43 -4.83 16.95
CA ALA A 114 7.27 -3.64 16.96
C ALA A 114 7.01 -2.76 15.72
N VAL A 115 6.92 -3.38 14.54
CA VAL A 115 6.56 -2.67 13.29
C VAL A 115 5.18 -2.06 13.40
N LEU A 116 4.17 -2.81 13.88
CA LEU A 116 2.84 -2.27 14.10
C LEU A 116 2.86 -1.05 15.03
N HIS A 117 3.56 -1.13 16.16
CA HIS A 117 3.66 -0.03 17.11
C HIS A 117 4.21 1.23 16.43
N GLU A 118 5.31 1.08 15.68
CA GLU A 118 5.96 2.19 14.99
C GLU A 118 5.12 2.77 13.84
N VAL A 119 4.33 1.95 13.13
CA VAL A 119 3.36 2.44 12.15
C VAL A 119 2.29 3.31 12.81
N LEU A 120 1.81 2.92 14.00
CA LEU A 120 0.78 3.64 14.75
C LEU A 120 1.29 4.89 15.48
N GLU A 121 2.59 5.19 15.41
CA GLU A 121 3.12 6.50 15.76
C GLU A 121 2.86 7.47 14.60
N LEU A 122 1.89 8.36 14.78
CA LEU A 122 1.45 9.29 13.74
C LEU A 122 2.50 10.35 13.45
N GLU A 123 2.83 10.52 12.17
CA GLU A 123 3.63 11.65 11.67
C GLU A 123 2.77 12.92 11.50
N ASP A 124 1.54 12.74 11.03
CA ASP A 124 0.49 13.74 10.95
C ASP A 124 -0.89 13.08 11.12
N ASP A 125 -1.95 13.86 11.03
CA ASP A 125 -3.33 13.39 11.21
C ASP A 125 -4.00 12.95 9.90
N ARG A 126 -3.27 12.78 8.78
CA ARG A 126 -3.86 12.33 7.51
C ARG A 126 -3.89 10.82 7.42
N ILE A 127 -5.01 10.28 6.91
CA ILE A 127 -5.10 8.84 6.67
C ILE A 127 -4.17 8.37 5.55
N SER A 128 -3.91 9.21 4.53
CA SER A 128 -2.96 8.90 3.46
C SER A 128 -1.55 8.65 4.01
N THR A 129 -1.09 9.47 4.96
CA THR A 129 0.22 9.34 5.60
C THR A 129 0.31 8.06 6.41
N LEU A 130 -0.67 7.77 7.28
CA LEU A 130 -0.70 6.53 8.07
C LEU A 130 -0.76 5.27 7.18
N ALA A 131 -1.62 5.28 6.16
CA ALA A 131 -1.75 4.16 5.21
C ALA A 131 -0.45 3.93 4.43
N ALA A 132 0.17 4.99 3.90
CA ALA A 132 1.47 4.89 3.25
C ALA A 132 2.57 4.40 4.20
N ARG A 133 2.61 4.90 5.45
CA ARG A 133 3.56 4.46 6.48
C ARG A 133 3.42 2.96 6.77
N SER A 134 2.19 2.43 6.76
CA SER A 134 1.93 1.01 6.94
C SER A 134 2.52 0.12 5.85
N VAL A 135 2.88 0.66 4.69
CA VAL A 135 3.56 -0.04 3.59
C VAL A 135 5.07 0.25 3.61
N ARG A 136 5.43 1.53 3.70
CA ARG A 136 6.82 2.00 3.65
C ARG A 136 7.67 1.37 4.74
N LEU A 137 7.17 1.33 5.97
CA LEU A 137 7.95 0.86 7.11
C LEU A 137 8.23 -0.65 7.01
N PRO A 138 7.24 -1.55 6.79
CA PRO A 138 7.57 -2.96 6.57
C PRO A 138 8.49 -3.20 5.38
N MET A 139 8.30 -2.50 4.26
CA MET A 139 9.19 -2.62 3.09
C MET A 139 10.64 -2.25 3.43
N ALA A 140 10.84 -1.17 4.20
CA ALA A 140 12.17 -0.80 4.68
C ALA A 140 12.76 -1.85 5.64
N ARG A 141 11.95 -2.42 6.55
CA ARG A 141 12.40 -3.50 7.45
C ARG A 141 12.74 -4.81 6.73
N LEU A 142 12.09 -5.08 5.60
CA LEU A 142 12.42 -6.20 4.70
C LEU A 142 13.67 -5.92 3.86
N GLY A 143 14.27 -4.73 3.95
CA GLY A 143 15.45 -4.36 3.16
C GLY A 143 15.15 -3.99 1.71
N ARG A 144 13.88 -3.72 1.37
CA ARG A 144 13.48 -3.37 0.00
C ARG A 144 13.79 -1.91 -0.31
N SER A 145 14.55 -1.68 -1.38
CA SER A 145 14.87 -0.35 -1.88
C SER A 145 13.82 0.12 -2.89
N VAL A 146 12.76 0.78 -2.40
CA VAL A 146 11.68 1.35 -3.23
C VAL A 146 11.56 2.84 -2.95
N GLU A 147 11.57 3.66 -4.00
CA GLU A 147 11.29 5.09 -3.90
C GLU A 147 9.77 5.32 -3.76
N PHE A 148 9.34 5.80 -2.59
CA PHE A 148 7.92 6.09 -2.34
C PHE A 148 7.60 7.57 -2.51
N LEU A 149 6.65 7.89 -3.38
CA LEU A 149 6.14 9.24 -3.65
C LEU A 149 4.64 9.34 -3.36
N PHE A 150 4.12 10.57 -3.31
CA PHE A 150 2.69 10.85 -3.20
C PHE A 150 2.25 11.69 -4.39
N SER A 151 1.13 11.33 -5.03
CA SER A 151 0.62 12.09 -6.18
C SER A 151 0.19 13.50 -5.79
N SER A 152 -0.32 13.71 -4.57
CA SER A 152 -0.67 15.02 -4.01
C SER A 152 0.51 16.00 -3.92
N ARG A 153 1.75 15.49 -4.02
CA ARG A 153 2.99 16.28 -3.97
C ARG A 153 3.63 16.45 -5.36
N LEU A 154 3.03 15.83 -6.38
CA LEU A 154 3.37 16.04 -7.77
C LEU A 154 2.49 17.20 -8.25
N ASP A 155 3.11 18.25 -8.75
CA ASP A 155 2.42 19.38 -9.38
C ASP A 155 1.78 18.92 -10.71
N LEU A 156 0.62 18.26 -10.57
CA LEU A 156 -0.14 17.58 -11.62
C LEU A 156 -1.33 18.41 -12.09
N ARG A 157 -1.77 18.14 -13.32
CA ARG A 157 -2.97 18.74 -13.87
C ARG A 157 -4.23 18.25 -13.16
N THR A 158 -5.11 19.18 -12.81
CA THR A 158 -6.37 18.89 -12.10
C THR A 158 -7.57 18.69 -13.03
N ASP A 159 -7.45 19.05 -14.31
CA ASP A 159 -8.51 18.94 -15.32
C ASP A 159 -8.61 17.53 -15.94
N LEU A 160 -7.54 16.73 -15.81
CA LEU A 160 -7.48 15.37 -16.34
C LEU A 160 -8.26 14.37 -15.48
N LYS A 161 -8.74 13.29 -16.11
CA LYS A 161 -9.52 12.23 -15.44
C LYS A 161 -9.03 10.84 -15.83
N ARG A 162 -9.25 9.86 -14.93
CA ARG A 162 -9.00 8.43 -15.15
C ARG A 162 -7.58 8.16 -15.67
N GLU A 163 -7.45 7.43 -16.77
CA GLU A 163 -6.18 7.03 -17.38
C GLU A 163 -5.32 8.22 -17.82
N GLU A 164 -5.92 9.34 -18.25
CA GLU A 164 -5.15 10.54 -18.64
C GLU A 164 -4.38 11.14 -17.47
N ARG A 165 -4.86 11.00 -16.23
CA ARG A 165 -4.09 11.39 -15.04
C ARG A 165 -2.86 10.50 -14.85
N LEU A 166 -2.94 9.22 -15.19
CA LEU A 166 -1.78 8.33 -15.10
C LEU A 166 -0.73 8.69 -16.14
N PHE A 167 -1.14 9.08 -17.35
CA PHE A 167 -0.23 9.60 -18.36
C PHE A 167 0.47 10.89 -17.93
N ASP A 168 -0.25 11.84 -17.32
CA ASP A 168 0.34 13.07 -16.78
C ASP A 168 1.42 12.78 -15.72
N ILE A 169 1.15 11.83 -14.82
CA ILE A 169 2.15 11.35 -13.85
C ILE A 169 3.36 10.74 -14.57
N CYS A 170 3.11 9.92 -15.60
CA CYS A 170 4.19 9.28 -16.35
C CYS A 170 5.08 10.31 -17.04
N ASP A 171 4.50 11.28 -17.73
CA ASP A 171 5.23 12.32 -18.44
C ASP A 171 6.02 13.21 -17.46
N ARG A 172 5.41 13.61 -16.33
CA ARG A 172 6.06 14.47 -15.32
C ARG A 172 7.26 13.80 -14.66
N LEU A 173 7.24 12.48 -14.52
CA LEU A 173 8.29 11.71 -13.86
C LEU A 173 9.19 10.93 -14.83
N GLY A 174 8.99 11.09 -16.15
CA GLY A 174 9.72 10.36 -17.17
C GLY A 174 9.53 8.84 -17.12
N ILE A 175 8.40 8.35 -16.60
CA ILE A 175 8.12 6.92 -16.47
C ILE A 175 7.89 6.32 -17.86
N ARG A 176 8.54 5.19 -18.15
CA ARG A 176 8.36 4.42 -19.39
C ARG A 176 7.93 2.98 -19.18
N ASP A 177 8.09 2.44 -17.98
CA ASP A 177 7.71 1.07 -17.63
C ASP A 177 6.78 1.09 -16.41
N TYR A 178 5.51 0.77 -16.66
CA TYR A 178 4.46 0.85 -15.67
C TYR A 178 3.91 -0.55 -15.35
N ILE A 179 3.87 -0.85 -14.04
CA ILE A 179 3.28 -2.08 -13.52
C ILE A 179 1.99 -1.73 -12.78
N GLN A 180 0.89 -2.35 -13.21
CA GLN A 180 -0.42 -2.24 -12.58
C GLN A 180 -0.81 -3.57 -11.93
N SER A 181 -1.64 -3.54 -10.91
CA SER A 181 -2.30 -4.74 -10.39
C SER A 181 -3.22 -5.38 -11.44
N GLN A 182 -3.39 -6.71 -11.40
CA GLN A 182 -4.22 -7.46 -12.37
C GLN A 182 -5.65 -6.92 -12.56
N GLY A 183 -6.24 -6.26 -11.54
CA GLY A 183 -7.57 -5.66 -11.65
C GLY A 183 -7.67 -4.54 -12.70
N GLY A 184 -6.53 -3.91 -13.03
CA GLY A 184 -6.47 -2.86 -14.07
C GLY A 184 -6.65 -3.38 -15.50
N THR A 185 -6.61 -4.69 -15.74
CA THR A 185 -6.82 -5.28 -17.08
C THR A 185 -8.19 -4.96 -17.68
N THR A 186 -9.18 -4.66 -16.84
CA THR A 186 -10.53 -4.23 -17.26
C THR A 186 -10.62 -2.75 -17.61
N LEU A 187 -9.59 -1.95 -17.25
CA LEU A 187 -9.58 -0.50 -17.35
C LEU A 187 -8.59 0.02 -18.39
N TYR A 188 -7.50 -0.70 -18.63
CA TYR A 188 -6.36 -0.24 -19.42
C TYR A 188 -5.98 -1.26 -20.50
N SER A 189 -5.52 -0.82 -21.66
CA SER A 189 -4.99 -1.70 -22.71
C SER A 189 -3.50 -1.44 -22.97
N CYS A 190 -2.72 -2.52 -23.10
CA CYS A 190 -1.30 -2.43 -23.42
C CYS A 190 -1.04 -1.70 -24.75
N GLU A 191 -1.93 -1.86 -25.74
CA GLU A 191 -1.81 -1.17 -27.03
C GLU A 191 -1.87 0.36 -26.89
N ARG A 192 -2.83 0.89 -26.13
CA ARG A 192 -2.99 2.35 -25.95
C ARG A 192 -1.79 2.96 -25.24
N TRP A 193 -1.26 2.26 -24.24
CA TRP A 193 -0.05 2.70 -23.52
C TRP A 193 1.16 2.71 -24.44
N ARG A 194 1.31 1.67 -25.28
CA ARG A 194 2.39 1.58 -26.26
C ARG A 194 2.37 2.72 -27.29
N GLN A 195 1.18 3.17 -27.72
CA GLN A 195 1.03 4.32 -28.61
C GLN A 195 1.59 5.63 -28.01
N ARG A 196 1.74 5.70 -26.68
CA ARG A 196 2.38 6.82 -25.96
C ARG A 196 3.84 6.54 -25.56
N GLY A 197 4.44 5.46 -26.07
CA GLY A 197 5.80 5.05 -25.71
C GLY A 197 5.91 4.52 -24.27
N LEU A 198 4.83 3.99 -23.70
CA LEU A 198 4.80 3.40 -22.37
C LEU A 198 4.65 1.87 -22.47
N SER A 199 5.45 1.14 -21.71
CA SER A 199 5.25 -0.28 -21.43
C SER A 199 4.25 -0.41 -20.28
N LEU A 200 3.20 -1.21 -20.47
CA LEU A 200 2.24 -1.58 -19.43
C LEU A 200 2.29 -3.09 -19.22
N ARG A 201 2.51 -3.51 -17.98
CA ARG A 201 2.38 -4.91 -17.55
C ARG A 201 1.48 -4.98 -16.32
N PHE A 202 0.86 -6.14 -16.15
CA PHE A 202 0.00 -6.43 -15.02
C PHE A 202 0.65 -7.44 -14.10
N LEU A 203 0.59 -7.16 -12.81
CA LEU A 203 1.04 -8.05 -11.75
C LEU A 203 -0.15 -8.86 -11.24
N LYS A 204 -0.07 -10.16 -11.45
CA LYS A 204 -0.94 -11.16 -10.81
C LYS A 204 -0.24 -11.66 -9.55
N PRO A 205 -0.79 -11.34 -8.36
CA PRO A 205 -0.19 -11.75 -7.11
C PRO A 205 -0.36 -13.26 -6.92
N VAL A 206 0.67 -13.93 -6.39
CA VAL A 206 0.52 -15.29 -5.89
C VAL A 206 0.05 -15.21 -4.45
N THR A 207 -1.01 -15.95 -4.12
CA THR A 207 -1.47 -16.11 -2.75
C THR A 207 -0.33 -16.63 -1.88
N MET A 208 -0.01 -15.88 -0.83
CA MET A 208 0.96 -16.33 0.15
C MET A 208 0.29 -17.25 1.16
N GLU A 209 0.64 -18.53 1.11
CA GLU A 209 0.31 -19.49 2.15
C GLU A 209 1.49 -19.59 3.12
N TYR A 210 1.22 -19.36 4.41
CA TYR A 210 2.21 -19.54 5.47
C TYR A 210 1.58 -20.29 6.64
N PRO A 211 2.38 -21.08 7.39
CA PRO A 211 1.89 -21.81 8.55
C PRO A 211 1.33 -20.85 9.59
N ARG A 212 0.06 -21.07 9.96
CA ARG A 212 -0.56 -20.40 11.10
C ARG A 212 -1.64 -21.29 11.73
N PRO A 213 -2.06 -21.01 12.98
CA PRO A 213 -3.19 -21.70 13.59
C PRO A 213 -4.45 -21.57 12.72
N GLY A 214 -5.11 -22.70 12.42
CA GLY A 214 -6.34 -22.72 11.61
C GLY A 214 -6.14 -22.89 10.09
N GLY A 215 -4.91 -23.11 9.62
CA GLY A 215 -4.62 -23.41 8.21
C GLY A 215 -4.36 -22.18 7.34
N ALA A 216 -4.10 -22.39 6.06
CA ALA A 216 -3.83 -21.32 5.09
C ALA A 216 -5.12 -20.54 4.75
N LEU A 217 -5.07 -19.21 4.78
CA LEU A 217 -6.12 -18.33 4.21
C LEU A 217 -5.46 -17.27 3.36
N SER A 218 -6.11 -16.97 2.25
CA SER A 218 -5.74 -15.91 1.32
C SER A 218 -6.41 -14.59 1.68
N GLY A 219 -5.85 -13.48 1.19
CA GLY A 219 -6.52 -12.18 1.20
C GLY A 219 -6.56 -11.42 2.54
N LEU A 220 -5.76 -11.83 3.54
CA LEU A 220 -5.62 -11.10 4.79
C LEU A 220 -4.67 -9.89 4.65
N SER A 221 -4.76 -8.99 5.62
CA SER A 221 -3.80 -7.89 5.80
C SER A 221 -2.36 -8.41 5.94
N MET A 222 -1.39 -7.70 5.36
CA MET A 222 0.04 -7.98 5.55
C MET A 222 0.46 -7.95 7.02
N LEU A 223 -0.28 -7.26 7.89
CA LEU A 223 -0.05 -7.33 9.34
C LEU A 223 -0.12 -8.77 9.87
N ASP A 224 -1.04 -9.60 9.35
CA ASP A 224 -1.12 -11.02 9.73
C ASP A 224 0.16 -11.78 9.35
N ALA A 225 0.69 -11.51 8.15
CA ALA A 225 1.94 -12.11 7.68
C ALA A 225 3.15 -11.63 8.50
N LEU A 226 3.23 -10.34 8.82
CA LEU A 226 4.29 -9.76 9.65
C LEU A 226 4.31 -10.36 11.06
N LEU A 227 3.15 -10.76 11.61
CA LEU A 227 3.06 -11.37 12.94
C LEU A 227 3.42 -12.87 12.93
N HIS A 228 3.24 -13.57 11.79
CA HIS A 228 3.46 -15.01 11.69
C HIS A 228 4.77 -15.41 11.02
N VAL A 229 5.29 -14.61 10.11
CA VAL A 229 6.42 -14.96 9.24
C VAL A 229 7.60 -14.03 9.53
N PRO A 230 8.75 -14.57 9.97
CA PRO A 230 9.99 -13.81 10.08
C PRO A 230 10.37 -13.09 8.78
N PHE A 231 10.99 -11.91 8.90
CA PHE A 231 11.23 -11.01 7.78
C PHE A 231 12.09 -11.65 6.67
N ASP A 232 13.10 -12.43 7.03
CA ASP A 232 13.97 -13.19 6.12
C ASP A 232 13.22 -14.22 5.27
N ARG A 233 12.13 -14.79 5.82
CA ARG A 233 11.25 -15.73 5.12
C ARG A 233 10.11 -15.05 4.39
N LEU A 234 9.68 -13.88 4.86
CA LEU A 234 8.61 -13.10 4.25
C LEU A 234 9.08 -12.39 2.97
N ASP A 235 10.33 -11.92 2.97
CA ASP A 235 10.89 -11.14 1.88
C ASP A 235 10.88 -11.88 0.53
N PRO A 236 11.39 -13.12 0.39
CA PRO A 236 11.38 -13.83 -0.89
C PRO A 236 9.97 -14.17 -1.40
N LEU A 237 8.96 -14.14 -0.52
CA LEU A 237 7.57 -14.37 -0.89
C LEU A 237 6.97 -13.15 -1.61
N LEU A 238 7.56 -11.96 -1.44
CA LEU A 238 7.15 -10.77 -2.17
C LEU A 238 7.52 -10.81 -3.66
N ASP A 239 8.50 -11.63 -4.04
CA ASP A 239 8.91 -11.83 -5.43
C ASP A 239 8.07 -12.90 -6.15
N ARG A 240 7.10 -13.51 -5.46
CA ARG A 240 6.21 -14.52 -6.04
C ARG A 240 5.02 -13.87 -6.74
N TYR A 241 5.22 -13.45 -7.97
CA TYR A 241 4.16 -12.90 -8.81
C TYR A 241 4.38 -13.25 -10.28
N GLU A 242 3.33 -13.14 -11.07
CA GLU A 242 3.39 -13.23 -12.53
C GLU A 242 3.22 -11.83 -13.13
N LEU A 243 4.07 -11.50 -14.12
CA LEU A 243 3.88 -10.31 -14.97
C LEU A 243 3.34 -10.75 -16.32
N PHE A 244 2.28 -10.09 -16.78
CA PHE A 244 1.65 -10.39 -18.07
C PHE A 244 1.12 -9.12 -18.76
N THR A 245 0.73 -9.24 -20.02
CA THR A 245 0.11 -8.16 -20.82
C THR A 245 -1.30 -8.60 -21.25
N ASN A 246 -2.19 -7.64 -21.52
CA ASN A 246 -3.53 -7.90 -22.07
C ASN A 246 -3.66 -7.47 -23.53
#